data_AF-A0A2K8TB18-F1
#
_entry.id   AF-A0A2K8TB18-F1
#
_cell.length_a   1.000
_cell.length_b   1.000
_cell.length_c   1.000
_cell.angle_alpha   90.00
_cell.angle_beta   90.00
_cell.angle_gamma   90.00
#
_symmetry.space_group_name_H-M   'P 1'
#
loop_
_entity.id
_entity.type
_entity.pdbx_description
1 polymer ?
#
loop_
_entity_poly.entity_id
_entity_poly.type
_entity_poly.pdbx_seq_one_letter_code
_entity_poly.pdbx_strand_id
1 'polypeptide(L)'
;MSLEALLKWKSQIFEYQQKVRENKPPQQTALFDLTPKHCDPDQIAPLLLRLVPMSFYRMPVDSPGSTCLYFIIDSAASVVLYVGETCRSNKRWQGINTCKDYIASYQDLHYRYGLLSSSQRRILVGCSG
;
A
#
# COMPACT_ATOMS: atom_id res chain seq x y z
N MET A 1 -15.31 10.02 -12.33
CA MET A 1 -14.63 9.05 -13.23
C MET A 1 -15.67 8.06 -13.72
N SER A 2 -15.68 7.68 -15.00
CA SER A 2 -16.57 6.63 -15.55
C SER A 2 -16.07 5.22 -15.25
N LEU A 3 -16.90 4.18 -15.44
CA LEU A 3 -16.50 2.78 -15.29
C LEU A 3 -15.34 2.42 -16.23
N GLU A 4 -15.46 2.78 -17.51
CA GLU A 4 -14.42 2.52 -18.52
C GLU A 4 -13.09 3.19 -18.12
N ALA A 5 -13.15 4.44 -17.66
CA ALA A 5 -11.96 5.15 -17.20
C ALA A 5 -11.32 4.48 -15.97
N LEU A 6 -12.13 3.99 -15.02
CA LEU A 6 -11.63 3.24 -13.86
C LEU A 6 -10.92 1.95 -14.28
N LEU A 7 -11.53 1.16 -15.16
CA LEU A 7 -10.95 -0.11 -15.62
C LEU A 7 -9.66 0.12 -16.41
N LYS A 8 -9.66 1.09 -17.32
CA LYS A 8 -8.48 1.49 -18.08
C LYS A 8 -7.34 1.94 -17.16
N TRP A 9 -7.65 2.79 -16.18
CA TRP A 9 -6.70 3.24 -15.18
C TRP A 9 -6.10 2.08 -14.36
N LYS A 10 -6.92 1.10 -13.95
CA LYS A 10 -6.45 -0.11 -13.25
C LYS A 10 -5.48 -0.92 -14.12
N SER A 11 -5.82 -1.14 -15.39
CA SER A 11 -4.96 -1.88 -16.35
C SER A 11 -3.61 -1.21 -16.52
N GLN A 12 -3.61 0.10 -16.73
CA GLN A 12 -2.38 0.88 -16.93
C GLN A 12 -1.44 0.79 -15.70
N ILE A 13 -2.00 0.88 -14.48
CA ILE A 13 -1.21 0.73 -13.26
C ILE A 13 -0.66 -0.69 -13.14
N PHE A 14 -1.48 -1.70 -13.41
CA PHE A 14 -1.06 -3.09 -13.36
C PHE A 14 0.10 -3.35 -14.32
N GLU A 15 -0.07 -3.00 -15.60
CA GLU A 15 0.95 -3.16 -16.65
C GLU A 15 2.26 -2.46 -16.27
N TYR A 16 2.18 -1.22 -15.78
CA TYR A 16 3.35 -0.50 -15.31
C TYR A 16 4.05 -1.21 -14.14
N GLN A 17 3.30 -1.66 -13.13
CA GLN A 17 3.85 -2.34 -11.97
C GLN A 17 4.48 -3.70 -12.34
N GLN A 18 3.93 -4.44 -13.31
CA GLN A 18 4.56 -5.66 -13.83
C GLN A 18 5.85 -5.32 -14.57
N LYS A 19 5.82 -4.31 -15.45
CA LYS A 19 6.99 -3.86 -16.20
C LYS A 19 8.15 -3.46 -15.29
N VAL A 20 7.88 -2.77 -14.18
CA VAL A 20 8.91 -2.38 -13.18
C VAL A 20 9.44 -3.58 -12.38
N ARG A 21 8.65 -4.65 -12.21
CA ARG A 21 9.14 -5.89 -11.57
C ARG A 21 10.04 -6.69 -12.50
N GLU A 22 9.69 -6.76 -13.78
CA GLU A 22 10.47 -7.51 -14.78
C GLU A 22 11.75 -6.77 -15.17
N ASN A 23 11.66 -5.45 -15.36
CA ASN A 23 12.79 -4.63 -15.72
C ASN A 23 13.34 -4.02 -14.44
N LYS A 24 14.56 -4.40 -14.02
CA LYS A 24 15.26 -3.68 -12.95
C LYS A 24 15.28 -2.19 -13.31
N PRO A 25 14.53 -1.34 -12.60
CA PRO A 25 14.50 0.08 -12.93
C PRO A 25 15.90 0.66 -12.71
N PRO A 26 16.24 1.78 -13.38
CA PRO A 26 17.50 2.47 -13.12
C PRO A 26 17.63 2.71 -11.62
N GLN A 27 18.73 2.21 -11.04
CA GLN A 27 18.96 2.34 -9.60
C GLN A 27 19.30 3.79 -9.31
N GLN A 28 18.51 4.41 -8.43
CA GLN A 28 18.86 5.70 -7.87
C GLN A 28 20.14 5.53 -7.05
N THR A 29 21.24 6.13 -7.52
CA THR A 29 22.50 6.16 -6.79
C THR A 29 22.36 7.09 -5.59
N ALA A 30 22.97 6.71 -4.47
CA ALA A 30 23.02 7.57 -3.31
C ALA A 30 23.94 8.76 -3.58
N LEU A 31 23.52 9.96 -3.17
CA LEU A 31 24.35 11.16 -3.22
C LEU A 31 25.40 11.17 -2.09
N PHE A 32 25.14 10.40 -1.02
CA PHE A 32 25.98 10.26 0.17
C PHE A 32 26.07 8.80 0.58
N ASP A 33 27.04 8.47 1.43
CA ASP A 33 27.15 7.14 2.02
C ASP A 33 25.88 6.80 2.81
N LEU A 34 25.21 5.71 2.42
CA LEU A 34 24.03 5.23 3.11
C LEU A 34 24.44 4.39 4.31
N THR A 35 23.71 4.55 5.42
CA THR A 35 23.75 3.60 6.53
C THR A 35 23.40 2.18 6.06
N PRO A 36 23.86 1.15 6.77
CA PRO A 36 23.58 -0.25 6.42
C PRO A 36 22.08 -0.48 6.24
N LYS A 37 21.71 -1.17 5.15
CA LYS A 37 20.31 -1.47 4.85
C LYS A 37 19.73 -2.36 5.95
N HIS A 38 18.67 -1.88 6.63
CA HIS A 38 17.93 -2.65 7.64
C HIS A 38 17.17 -3.83 7.02
N CYS A 39 16.73 -3.68 5.77
CA CYS A 39 16.12 -4.75 4.97
C CYS A 39 16.49 -4.62 3.50
N ASP A 40 16.38 -5.72 2.76
CA ASP A 40 16.45 -5.70 1.30
C ASP A 40 15.07 -5.32 0.73
N PRO A 41 14.92 -4.11 0.13
CA PRO A 41 13.64 -3.67 -0.40
C PRO A 41 13.13 -4.57 -1.53
N ASP A 42 14.03 -5.22 -2.28
CA ASP A 42 13.67 -6.10 -3.39
C ASP A 42 13.02 -7.41 -2.91
N GLN A 43 13.18 -7.77 -1.64
CA GLN A 43 12.54 -8.93 -1.03
C GLN A 43 11.12 -8.65 -0.53
N ILE A 44 10.72 -7.38 -0.46
CA ILE A 44 9.37 -7.02 -0.04
C ILE A 44 8.41 -7.36 -1.18
N ALA A 45 7.52 -8.32 -0.95
CA ALA A 45 6.48 -8.72 -1.89
C ALA A 45 5.08 -8.29 -1.41
N PRO A 46 4.62 -7.05 -1.70
CA PRO A 46 3.38 -6.48 -1.15
C PRO A 46 2.13 -7.35 -1.34
N LEU A 47 2.04 -8.06 -2.45
CA LEU A 47 0.90 -8.92 -2.80
C LEU A 47 0.86 -10.23 -1.99
N LEU A 48 1.98 -10.64 -1.39
CA LEU A 48 2.11 -11.86 -0.59
C LEU A 48 2.03 -11.59 0.92
N LEU A 49 1.95 -10.32 1.33
CA LEU A 49 1.94 -9.95 2.75
C LEU A 49 0.61 -10.31 3.42
N ARG A 50 0.68 -10.57 4.74
CA ARG A 50 -0.51 -10.84 5.56
C ARG A 50 -1.50 -9.69 5.51
N LEU A 51 -2.78 -10.05 5.29
CA LEU A 51 -3.91 -9.15 5.31
C LEU A 51 -4.25 -8.68 6.72
N VAL A 52 -4.49 -7.38 6.89
CA VAL A 52 -4.91 -6.78 8.16
C VAL A 52 -6.04 -5.78 7.89
N PRO A 53 -7.17 -5.81 8.64
CA PRO A 53 -8.29 -4.90 8.40
C PRO A 53 -7.93 -3.42 8.64
N MET A 54 -8.59 -2.48 7.95
CA MET A 54 -8.31 -1.04 8.16
C MET A 54 -8.53 -0.58 9.59
N SER A 55 -9.40 -1.26 10.34
CA SER A 55 -9.70 -0.93 11.72
C SER A 55 -8.58 -1.32 12.69
N PHE A 56 -7.42 -1.80 12.21
CA PHE A 56 -6.31 -2.19 13.07
C PHE A 56 -5.86 -1.07 14.04
N TYR A 57 -5.96 0.20 13.65
CA TYR A 57 -5.65 1.34 14.52
C TYR A 57 -6.63 1.54 15.69
N ARG A 58 -7.76 0.82 15.67
CA ARG A 58 -8.75 0.76 16.75
C ARG A 58 -8.54 -0.43 17.66
N MET A 59 -7.67 -1.38 17.29
CA MET A 59 -7.35 -2.50 18.16
C MET A 59 -6.52 -2.00 19.34
N PRO A 60 -6.83 -2.43 20.58
CA PRO A 60 -5.99 -2.11 21.72
C PRO A 60 -4.58 -2.64 21.44
N VAL A 61 -3.59 -1.77 21.63
CA VAL A 61 -2.18 -2.11 21.49
C VAL A 61 -1.49 -1.78 22.80
N ASP A 62 -0.80 -2.77 23.36
CA ASP A 62 -0.04 -2.61 24.60
C ASP A 62 1.31 -1.90 24.34
N SER A 63 1.56 -1.42 23.12
CA SER A 63 2.80 -0.78 22.72
C SER A 63 2.57 0.54 21.96
N PRO A 64 3.55 1.47 21.97
CA PRO A 64 3.49 2.75 21.28
C PRO A 64 3.50 2.64 19.73
N GLY A 65 3.39 1.42 19.19
CA GLY A 65 3.54 1.14 17.76
C GLY A 65 5.02 1.03 17.38
N SER A 66 5.26 0.47 16.19
CA SER A 66 6.61 0.31 15.63
C SER A 66 6.75 1.15 14.38
N THR A 67 8.00 1.40 13.99
CA THR A 67 8.30 1.94 12.66
C THR A 67 7.96 0.89 11.62
N CYS A 68 7.24 1.29 10.58
CA CYS A 68 6.93 0.38 9.49
C CYS A 68 6.57 1.05 8.18
N LEU A 69 6.81 0.31 7.09
CA LEU A 69 6.11 0.49 5.83
C LEU A 69 4.71 -0.11 5.90
N TYR A 70 3.80 0.35 5.03
CA TYR A 70 2.51 -0.27 4.78
C TYR A 70 2.07 -0.08 3.32
N PHE A 71 1.24 -1.00 2.82
CA PHE A 71 0.90 -1.10 1.40
C PHE A 71 -0.59 -1.28 1.18
N ILE A 72 -1.31 -0.23 0.77
CA ILE A 72 -2.71 -0.42 0.35
C ILE A 72 -2.71 -1.01 -1.05
N ILE A 73 -3.44 -2.10 -1.25
CA ILE A 73 -3.54 -2.75 -2.56
C ILE A 73 -5.00 -3.04 -2.90
N ASP A 74 -5.27 -3.23 -4.19
CA ASP A 74 -6.44 -3.97 -4.67
C ASP A 74 -5.98 -5.36 -5.10
N SER A 75 -6.52 -6.37 -4.43
CA SER A 75 -6.13 -7.76 -4.66
C SER A 75 -6.80 -8.43 -5.86
N ALA A 76 -7.94 -7.93 -6.35
CA ALA A 76 -8.55 -8.46 -7.58
C ALA A 76 -7.71 -8.05 -8.77
N ALA A 77 -7.30 -6.79 -8.79
CA ALA A 77 -6.46 -6.27 -9.86
C ALA A 77 -4.96 -6.51 -9.62
N SER A 78 -4.57 -7.05 -8.47
CA SER A 78 -3.16 -7.26 -8.09
C SER A 78 -2.32 -5.98 -8.23
N VAL A 79 -2.87 -4.83 -7.83
CA VAL A 79 -2.20 -3.53 -7.92
C VAL A 79 -1.95 -2.92 -6.55
N VAL A 80 -0.76 -2.34 -6.37
CA VAL A 80 -0.45 -1.49 -5.21
C VAL A 80 -1.02 -0.10 -5.46
N LEU A 81 -1.90 0.37 -4.58
CA LEU A 81 -2.57 1.68 -4.67
C LEU A 81 -1.83 2.76 -3.90
N TYR A 82 -1.19 2.40 -2.79
CA TYR A 82 -0.51 3.35 -1.93
C TYR A 82 0.60 2.66 -1.13
N VAL A 83 1.75 3.32 -1.02
CA VAL A 83 2.83 2.95 -0.12
C VAL A 83 2.99 4.08 0.87
N GLY A 84 3.07 3.75 2.15
CA GLY A 84 3.33 4.73 3.19
C GLY A 84 4.27 4.21 4.25
N GLU A 85 4.83 5.15 4.99
CA GLU A 85 5.66 4.88 6.16
C GLU A 85 5.06 5.52 7.42
N THR A 86 5.48 5.01 8.57
CA THR A 86 5.19 5.61 9.87
C THR A 86 6.15 5.12 10.93
N CYS A 87 6.51 6.00 11.87
CA CYS A 87 7.23 5.63 13.09
C CYS A 87 6.30 5.20 14.25
N ARG A 88 4.98 5.28 14.06
CA ARG A 88 3.95 5.01 15.09
C ARG A 88 2.74 4.32 14.46
N SER A 89 2.89 3.03 14.15
CA SER A 89 1.87 2.23 13.46
C SER A 89 0.47 2.31 14.09
N ASN A 90 0.38 2.39 15.42
CA ASN A 90 -0.87 2.50 16.17
C ASN A 90 -1.56 3.87 16.06
N LYS A 91 -0.80 4.95 15.81
CA LYS A 91 -1.32 6.33 15.71
C LYS A 91 -1.48 6.80 14.27
N ARG A 92 -0.75 6.21 13.30
CA ARG A 92 -0.69 6.70 11.91
C ARG A 92 -2.05 6.84 11.25
N TRP A 93 -2.95 5.91 11.56
CA TRP A 93 -4.28 5.85 10.99
C TRP A 93 -5.35 6.49 11.90
N GLN A 94 -4.95 7.16 12.98
CA GLN A 94 -5.81 8.03 13.76
C GLN A 94 -5.83 9.44 13.13
N GLY A 95 -6.97 10.12 13.13
CA GLY A 95 -7.12 11.46 12.54
C GLY A 95 -7.32 11.50 11.02
N ILE A 96 -7.14 12.70 10.44
CA ILE A 96 -7.35 12.98 9.01
C ILE A 96 -6.08 12.62 8.23
N ASN A 97 -6.24 11.82 7.17
CA ASN A 97 -5.17 11.52 6.23
C ASN A 97 -5.77 11.45 4.81
N THR A 98 -5.15 12.18 3.88
CA THR A 98 -5.57 12.20 2.47
C THR A 98 -5.62 10.81 1.83
N CYS A 99 -4.80 9.87 2.33
CA CYS A 99 -4.86 8.46 1.94
C CYS A 99 -6.25 7.83 2.23
N LYS A 100 -6.90 8.13 3.35
CA LYS A 100 -8.25 7.60 3.62
C LYS A 100 -9.27 8.12 2.62
N ASP A 101 -9.22 9.40 2.28
CA ASP A 101 -10.17 10.02 1.35
C ASP A 101 -10.00 9.46 -0.07
N TYR A 102 -8.74 9.25 -0.48
CA TYR A 102 -8.42 8.59 -1.75
C TYR A 102 -8.97 7.16 -1.80
N ILE A 103 -8.72 6.36 -0.75
CA ILE A 103 -9.21 4.97 -0.68
C ILE A 103 -10.74 4.91 -0.57
N ALA A 104 -11.36 5.84 0.15
CA ALA A 104 -12.82 5.93 0.24
C ALA A 104 -13.44 6.24 -1.14
N SER A 105 -12.85 7.19 -1.89
CA SER A 105 -13.29 7.52 -3.26
C SER A 105 -13.12 6.33 -4.21
N TYR A 106 -12.02 5.58 -4.08
CA TYR A 106 -11.79 4.37 -4.86
C TYR A 106 -12.84 3.28 -4.56
N GLN A 107 -13.19 3.09 -3.28
CA GLN A 107 -14.21 2.15 -2.84
C GLN A 107 -15.60 2.55 -3.30
N ASP A 108 -15.94 3.84 -3.23
CA ASP A 108 -17.22 4.39 -3.71
C ASP A 108 -17.42 4.09 -5.20
N LEU A 109 -16.38 4.26 -6.02
CA LEU A 109 -16.45 3.92 -7.44
C LEU A 109 -16.68 2.43 -7.68
N HIS A 110 -16.08 1.54 -6.90
CA HIS A 110 -16.33 0.10 -7.02
C HIS A 110 -17.77 -0.25 -6.65
N TYR A 111 -18.26 0.33 -5.55
CA TYR A 111 -19.64 0.15 -5.11
C TYR A 111 -20.63 0.65 -6.16
N ARG A 112 -20.44 1.87 -6.67
CA ARG A 112 -21.28 2.51 -7.69
C ARG A 112 -21.41 1.68 -8.96
N TYR A 113 -20.34 0.99 -9.36
CA TYR A 113 -20.32 0.19 -10.58
C TYR A 113 -20.53 -1.31 -10.37
N GLY A 114 -20.87 -1.74 -9.15
CA GLY A 114 -21.08 -3.15 -8.84
C GLY A 114 -19.85 -4.03 -9.05
N LEU A 115 -18.65 -3.45 -8.99
CA LEU A 115 -17.41 -4.19 -9.12
C LEU A 115 -17.15 -4.97 -7.84
N LEU A 116 -16.70 -6.22 -7.97
CA LEU A 116 -16.19 -7.00 -6.84
C LEU A 116 -15.00 -6.24 -6.24
N SER A 117 -15.27 -5.51 -5.17
CA SER A 117 -14.24 -4.82 -4.41
C SER A 117 -13.57 -5.80 -3.49
N SER A 118 -12.59 -6.54 -4.00
CA SER A 118 -11.56 -7.14 -3.14
C SER A 118 -10.47 -6.10 -2.81
N SER A 119 -10.88 -4.83 -2.64
CA SER A 119 -10.10 -3.78 -2.00
C SER A 119 -9.97 -4.12 -0.51
N GLN A 120 -9.39 -5.27 -0.23
CA GLN A 120 -8.94 -5.66 1.08
C GLN A 120 -7.67 -4.87 1.31
N ARG A 121 -7.82 -3.90 2.19
CA ARG A 121 -6.77 -2.98 2.60
C ARG A 121 -5.68 -3.84 3.24
N ARG A 122 -4.46 -3.71 2.75
CA ARG A 122 -3.33 -4.48 3.25
C ARG A 122 -2.45 -3.53 4.03
N ILE A 123 -2.07 -3.94 5.21
CA ILE A 123 -1.14 -3.19 6.06
C ILE A 123 -0.28 -4.28 6.63
N LEU A 124 0.91 -4.48 6.08
CA LEU A 124 1.95 -5.18 6.81
C LEU A 124 2.94 -4.15 7.31
N VAL A 125 2.99 -4.09 8.64
CA VAL A 125 3.98 -3.43 9.46
C VAL A 125 5.33 -4.12 9.23
N GLY A 126 6.14 -3.62 8.30
CA GLY A 126 7.55 -4.03 8.18
C GLY A 126 8.47 -2.95 8.72
N CYS A 127 8.96 -3.12 9.96
CA CYS A 127 10.32 -2.84 10.44
C CYS A 127 10.38 -2.98 11.98
N SER A 128 10.33 -4.21 12.50
CA SER A 128 10.88 -4.47 13.83
C SER A 128 12.38 -4.69 13.67
N GLY A 129 13.19 -3.79 14.23
CA GLY A 129 14.48 -4.20 14.78
C GLY A 129 14.26 -5.01 16.05
#